data_AF-R7U619-F1
#
_entry.id   AF-R7U619-F1
#
_cell.length_a   1.000
_cell.length_b   1.000
_cell.length_c   1.000
_cell.angle_alpha   90.00
_cell.angle_beta   90.00
_cell.angle_gamma   90.00
#
_symmetry.space_group_name_H-M   'P 1'
#
loop_
_entity.id
_entity.type
_entity.pdbx_description
1 polymer ?
#
loop_
_entity_poly.entity_id
_entity_poly.type
_entity_poly.pdbx_seq_one_letter_code
_entity_poly.pdbx_strand_id
1 'polypeptide(L)'
;MNKHAGGGHSDCSPQVFRVYNVDDNGQERTAGKIEINEHSLVLVQRGKEPLHWPLRSLRRYGFDAELFSFESGRRCPTGPGIYAFKCHRAEALFNLLQEFI
;
A
#
# COMPACT_ATOMS: atom_id res chain seq x y z
N MET A 1 18.46 13.77 -34.83
CA MET A 1 17.03 13.54 -34.61
C MET A 1 16.86 12.79 -33.29
N ASN A 2 16.00 13.32 -32.41
CA ASN A 2 15.35 12.70 -31.23
C ASN A 2 16.28 12.39 -30.03
N LYS A 3 16.51 13.28 -29.06
CA LYS A 3 15.62 13.73 -27.96
C LYS A 3 14.95 12.57 -27.21
N HIS A 4 15.51 12.17 -26.07
CA HIS A 4 14.74 12.08 -24.82
C HIS A 4 15.63 12.56 -23.67
N ALA A 5 15.20 13.66 -23.07
CA ALA A 5 15.71 14.24 -21.85
C ALA A 5 14.66 14.06 -20.76
N GLY A 6 15.10 13.98 -19.50
CA GLY A 6 14.27 14.14 -18.29
C GLY A 6 13.80 12.80 -17.71
N GLY A 7 13.93 12.53 -16.42
CA GLY A 7 14.36 13.37 -15.31
C GLY A 7 14.56 12.50 -14.07
N GLY A 8 15.37 12.99 -13.13
CA GLY A 8 15.78 12.27 -11.94
C GLY A 8 14.63 11.85 -11.05
N HIS A 9 14.75 10.66 -10.45
CA HIS A 9 14.00 10.32 -9.26
C HIS A 9 14.81 10.78 -8.03
N SER A 10 14.94 12.09 -7.88
CA SER A 10 15.28 12.71 -6.60
C SER A 10 14.04 13.43 -6.10
N ASP A 11 13.06 12.65 -5.70
CA ASP A 11 12.06 13.08 -4.74
C ASP A 11 11.99 11.99 -3.67
N CYS A 12 12.88 12.08 -2.68
CA CYS A 12 12.79 11.29 -1.45
C CYS A 12 11.62 11.76 -0.58
N SER A 13 10.49 12.10 -1.20
CA SER A 13 9.23 12.28 -0.48
C SER A 13 8.68 10.88 -0.24
N PRO A 14 8.46 10.46 1.02
CA PRO A 14 7.76 9.21 1.27
C PRO A 14 6.40 9.29 0.58
N GLN A 15 6.16 8.42 -0.39
CA GLN A 15 4.88 8.40 -1.09
C GLN A 15 3.80 7.88 -0.14
N VAL A 16 3.01 8.82 0.40
CA VAL A 16 1.91 8.54 1.31
C VAL A 16 0.59 8.49 0.55
N PHE A 17 -0.13 7.39 0.68
CA PHE A 17 -1.41 7.14 0.02
C PHE A 17 -2.55 7.25 1.03
N ARG A 18 -3.52 8.14 0.79
CA ARG A 18 -4.74 8.16 1.59
C ARG A 18 -5.62 6.98 1.19
N VAL A 19 -6.09 6.24 2.18
CA VAL A 19 -6.89 5.05 1.97
C VAL A 19 -8.07 4.98 2.93
N TYR A 20 -9.07 4.18 2.58
CA TYR A 20 -10.19 3.83 3.45
C TYR A 20 -10.24 2.32 3.57
N ASN A 21 -10.24 1.81 4.79
CA ASN A 21 -10.45 0.39 5.05
C ASN A 21 -11.87 0.01 4.62
N VAL A 22 -12.02 -1.09 3.88
CA VAL A 22 -13.31 -1.58 3.43
C VAL A 22 -13.68 -2.88 4.13
N ASP A 23 -14.97 -3.08 4.42
CA ASP A 23 -15.46 -4.35 4.95
C ASP A 23 -15.78 -5.38 3.85
N ASP A 24 -16.32 -6.53 4.24
CA ASP A 24 -16.71 -7.63 3.36
C ASP A 24 -17.75 -7.23 2.29
N ASN A 25 -18.53 -6.18 2.54
CA ASN A 25 -19.47 -5.62 1.57
C ASN A 25 -18.85 -4.52 0.71
N GLY A 26 -17.56 -4.21 0.88
CA GLY A 26 -16.85 -3.16 0.16
C GLY A 26 -17.15 -1.74 0.65
N GLN A 27 -17.82 -1.58 1.80
CA GLN A 27 -18.17 -0.27 2.33
C GLN A 27 -17.00 0.38 3.07
N GLU A 28 -16.80 1.68 2.87
CA GLU A 28 -15.76 2.47 3.52
C GLU A 28 -16.04 2.61 5.02
N ARG A 29 -15.11 2.15 5.85
CA ARG A 29 -15.25 2.17 7.32
C ARG A 29 -14.40 3.24 7.96
N THR A 30 -13.09 3.16 7.76
CA THR A 30 -12.13 3.98 8.50
C THR A 30 -11.04 4.51 7.58
N ALA A 31 -10.82 5.82 7.62
CA ALA A 31 -9.72 6.47 6.90
C ALA A 31 -8.36 6.10 7.52
N GLY A 32 -7.35 6.03 6.66
CA GLY A 32 -5.96 5.77 7.02
C GLY A 32 -5.00 6.29 5.96
N LYS A 33 -3.72 6.04 6.20
CA LYS A 33 -2.64 6.31 5.26
C LYS A 33 -1.80 5.05 5.09
N ILE A 34 -1.48 4.70 3.86
CA ILE A 34 -0.48 3.68 3.55
C ILE A 34 0.82 4.36 3.14
N GLU A 35 1.90 3.88 3.73
CA GLU A 35 3.26 4.24 3.40
C GLU A 35 4.00 2.97 3.00
N ILE A 36 4.75 3.02 1.91
CA ILE A 36 5.60 1.91 1.48
C ILE A 36 7.04 2.37 1.64
N ASN A 37 7.83 1.58 2.35
CA ASN A 37 9.27 1.73 2.45
C ASN A 37 9.97 0.46 1.97
N GLU A 38 11.29 0.48 1.93
CA GLU A 38 12.14 -0.62 1.46
C GLU A 38 11.95 -1.96 2.20
N HIS A 39 11.27 -1.97 3.35
CA HIS A 39 11.11 -3.16 4.18
C HIS A 39 9.66 -3.57 4.41
N SER A 40 8.74 -2.62 4.47
CA SER A 40 7.37 -2.84 4.95
C SER A 40 6.35 -1.92 4.30
N LEU A 41 5.13 -2.45 4.18
CA LEU A 41 3.91 -1.68 3.99
C LEU A 41 3.40 -1.27 5.38
N VAL A 42 3.15 0.01 5.59
CA VAL A 42 2.75 0.58 6.89
C VAL A 42 1.38 1.23 6.77
N LEU A 43 0.43 0.82 7.60
CA LEU A 43 -0.87 1.49 7.73
C LEU A 43 -0.88 2.34 8.99
N VAL A 44 -1.13 3.64 8.82
CA VAL A 44 -1.30 4.62 9.89
C VAL A 44 -2.78 5.01 9.96
N GLN A 45 -3.40 4.76 11.12
CA GLN A 45 -4.78 5.17 11.40
C GLN A 45 -4.82 6.09 12.62
N ARG A 46 -5.77 7.04 12.65
CA ARG A 46 -5.91 7.95 13.78
C ARG A 46 -6.30 7.18 15.04
N GLY A 47 -5.53 7.38 16.12
CA GLY A 47 -5.81 6.78 17.43
C GLY A 47 -5.47 5.29 17.55
N LYS A 48 -4.69 4.74 16.62
CA LYS A 48 -4.17 3.36 16.67
C LYS A 48 -2.65 3.35 16.46
N GLU A 49 -2.00 2.32 16.98
CA GLU A 49 -0.60 2.06 16.63
C GLU A 49 -0.48 1.70 15.14
N PRO A 50 0.61 2.14 14.46
CA PRO A 50 0.86 1.78 13.08
C PRO A 50 0.98 0.26 12.91
N LEU A 51 0.38 -0.26 11.84
CA LEU A 51 0.51 -1.67 11.48
C LEU A 51 1.58 -1.81 10.42
N HIS A 52 2.51 -2.74 10.63
CA HIS A 52 3.62 -3.01 9.73
C HIS A 52 3.49 -4.41 9.15
N TRP A 53 3.44 -4.51 7.82
CA TRP A 53 3.54 -5.77 7.10
C TRP A 53 4.85 -5.80 6.33
N PRO A 54 5.82 -6.66 6.73
CA PRO A 54 7.05 -6.83 5.97
C PRO A 54 6.73 -7.25 4.53
N LEU A 55 7.35 -6.60 3.54
CA LEU A 55 7.04 -6.85 2.13
C LEU A 55 7.23 -8.32 1.74
N ARG A 56 8.32 -8.93 2.24
CA ARG A 56 8.63 -10.36 2.04
C ARG A 56 7.59 -11.33 2.65
N SER A 57 6.71 -10.85 3.51
CA SER A 57 5.66 -11.65 4.13
C SER A 57 4.31 -11.50 3.43
N LEU A 58 4.19 -10.61 2.44
CA LEU A 58 3.01 -10.52 1.59
C LEU A 58 2.99 -11.71 0.63
N ARG A 59 1.86 -12.40 0.57
CA ARG A 59 1.72 -13.58 -0.29
C ARG A 59 1.22 -13.21 -1.68
N ARG A 60 0.28 -12.28 -1.71
CA ARG A 60 -0.40 -11.79 -2.91
C ARG A 60 -0.78 -10.34 -2.66
N TYR A 61 -0.76 -9.54 -3.71
CA TYR A 61 -1.20 -8.16 -3.70
C TYR A 61 -1.71 -7.80 -5.09
N GLY A 62 -2.57 -6.80 -5.16
CA GLY A 62 -3.18 -6.38 -6.41
C GLY A 62 -4.05 -5.15 -6.22
N PHE A 63 -4.53 -4.63 -7.34
CA PHE A 63 -5.50 -3.55 -7.35
C PHE A 63 -6.58 -3.81 -8.39
N ASP A 64 -7.73 -3.19 -8.20
CA ASP A 64 -8.83 -3.13 -9.16
C ASP A 64 -9.50 -1.75 -9.07
N ALA A 65 -9.39 -0.95 -10.12
CA ALA A 65 -9.80 0.46 -10.14
C ALA A 65 -9.27 1.25 -8.92
N GLU A 66 -10.15 1.61 -7.99
CA GLU A 66 -9.81 2.34 -6.76
C GLU A 66 -9.63 1.42 -5.54
N LEU A 67 -9.53 0.10 -5.73
CA LEU A 67 -9.33 -0.85 -4.65
C LEU A 67 -7.90 -1.39 -4.67
N PHE A 68 -7.18 -1.30 -3.57
CA PHE A 68 -5.91 -1.98 -3.35
C PHE A 68 -6.10 -3.07 -2.29
N SER A 69 -5.58 -4.28 -2.54
CA SER A 69 -5.66 -5.37 -1.57
C SER A 69 -4.40 -6.22 -1.50
N PHE A 70 -4.19 -6.85 -0.34
CA PHE A 70 -3.10 -7.80 -0.14
C PHE A 70 -3.46 -8.89 0.87
N GLU A 71 -2.76 -10.03 0.79
CA GLU A 71 -2.80 -11.11 1.76
C GLU A 71 -1.49 -11.16 2.57
N SER A 72 -1.59 -11.00 3.88
CA SER A 72 -0.45 -11.13 4.80
C SER A 72 -0.17 -12.58 5.18
N GLY A 73 1.10 -12.91 5.41
CA GLY A 73 1.53 -14.20 5.93
C GLY A 73 1.41 -14.34 7.44
N ARG A 74 1.56 -15.58 7.93
CA ARG A 74 1.49 -15.93 9.38
C ARG A 74 2.56 -15.26 10.25
N ARG A 75 3.66 -14.78 9.64
CA ARG A 75 4.76 -14.11 10.34
C ARG A 75 4.53 -12.60 10.53
N CYS A 76 3.45 -12.05 9.96
CA CYS A 76 3.12 -10.64 10.17
C CYS A 76 2.62 -10.42 11.61
N PRO A 77 2.84 -9.23 12.20
CA PRO A 77 2.36 -8.90 13.55
C PRO A 77 0.85 -9.09 13.72
N THR A 78 0.09 -8.85 12.65
CA THR A 78 -1.37 -9.04 12.60
C THR A 78 -1.79 -10.50 12.41
N GLY A 79 -0.86 -11.42 12.18
CA GLY A 79 -1.15 -12.76 11.67
C GLY A 79 -1.57 -12.77 10.19
N PRO A 80 -2.02 -13.95 9.69
CA PRO A 80 -2.51 -14.08 8.32
C PRO A 80 -3.86 -13.38 8.15
N GLY A 81 -4.05 -12.67 7.03
CA GLY A 81 -5.31 -11.98 6.75
C GLY A 81 -5.33 -11.34 5.37
N ILE A 82 -6.53 -11.06 4.87
CA ILE A 82 -6.74 -10.30 3.63
C ILE A 82 -7.14 -8.88 4.04
N TYR A 83 -6.45 -7.90 3.48
CA TYR A 83 -6.70 -6.50 3.70
C TYR A 83 -7.07 -5.85 2.38
N ALA A 84 -8.12 -5.04 2.41
CA ALA A 84 -8.58 -4.29 1.26
C ALA A 84 -8.79 -2.84 1.66
N PHE A 85 -8.40 -1.94 0.77
CA PHE A 85 -8.48 -0.52 0.98
C PHE A 85 -8.92 0.19 -0.28
N LYS A 86 -9.90 1.08 -0.14
CA LYS A 86 -10.22 2.01 -1.22
C LYS A 86 -9.18 3.14 -1.24
N CYS A 87 -8.57 3.35 -2.39
CA CYS A 87 -7.54 4.32 -2.67
C CYS A 87 -7.68 4.82 -4.11
N HIS A 88 -7.89 6.13 -4.29
CA HIS A 88 -7.94 6.74 -5.63
C HIS A 88 -6.63 6.55 -6.43
N ARG A 89 -5.52 6.32 -5.72
CA ARG A 89 -4.18 6.09 -6.28
C ARG A 89 -3.75 4.62 -6.14
N ALA A 90 -4.69 3.67 -6.17
CA ALA A 90 -4.41 2.24 -5.97
C ALA A 90 -3.38 1.69 -6.96
N GLU A 91 -3.46 2.08 -8.24
CA GLU A 91 -2.45 1.72 -9.26
C GLU A 91 -1.05 2.23 -8.90
N ALA A 92 -0.94 3.51 -8.53
CA ALA A 92 0.36 4.09 -8.15
C ALA A 92 0.94 3.44 -6.88
N LEU A 93 0.07 3.07 -5.92
CA LEU A 93 0.47 2.33 -4.73
C LEU A 93 0.99 0.94 -5.10
N PHE A 94 0.28 0.23 -5.97
CA PHE A 94 0.70 -1.08 -6.46
C PHE A 94 2.03 -1.02 -7.21
N ASN A 95 2.21 -0.05 -8.11
CA ASN A 95 3.47 0.12 -8.85
C ASN A 95 4.64 0.40 -7.89
N LEU A 96 4.44 1.28 -6.90
CA LEU A 96 5.46 1.54 -5.88
C LEU A 96 5.79 0.28 -5.06
N LEU A 97 4.78 -0.51 -4.70
CA LEU A 97 4.99 -1.78 -3.99
C LEU A 97 5.86 -2.75 -4.79
N GLN A 98 5.66 -2.80 -6.12
CA GLN A 98 6.47 -3.64 -7.02
C GLN A 98 7.91 -3.17 -7.15
N GLU A 99 8.20 -1.87 -6.99
CA GLU A 99 9.58 -1.37 -7.02
C GLU A 99 10.43 -1.89 -5.84
N PHE A 100 9.78 -2.36 -4.76
CA PHE A 100 10.44 -2.88 -3.57
C PHE A 100 10.37 -4.41 -3.40
N ILE A 101 9.73 -5.16 -4.31
CA ILE A 101 9.54 -6.63 -4.23
C ILE A 101 10.28 -7.36 -5.35
#